data_AF-A0A7Y0A1X3-F1
#
_entry.id   AF-A0A7Y0A1X3-F1
#
_cell.length_a   1.000
_cell.length_b   1.000
_cell.length_c   1.000
_cell.angle_alpha   90.00
_cell.angle_beta   90.00
_cell.angle_gamma   90.00
#
_symmetry.space_group_name_H-M   'P 1'
#
loop_
_entity.id
_entity.type
_entity.pdbx_description
1 polymer ?
#
loop_
_entity_poly.entity_id
_entity_poly.type
_entity_poly.pdbx_seq_one_letter_code
_entity_poly.pdbx_strand_id
1 'polypeptide(L)'
;MGRKSKLTEEQWARIKERLLEGESGRALAEEFGVSETAIRKKVSSQVSEIKSVANQIATAQTALSKLPISSQISAQSLAQRLMSISSHLASAADYGAATAHRLAGIAHMKVAEIDDSAPLTEESVQTLKGVAVLSRMANEASEIGVNLLKANKDKALDEPEKPTMTLDDFYGGSKP
;
A
#
# COMPACT_ATOMS: atom_id res chain seq x y z
N MET A 1 9.77 -30.06 0.69
CA MET A 1 10.67 -29.32 -0.22
C MET A 1 9.86 -28.84 -1.42
N GLY A 2 9.50 -27.56 -1.45
CA GLY A 2 8.61 -26.99 -2.48
C GLY A 2 9.19 -27.11 -3.89
N ARG A 3 8.34 -27.48 -4.86
CA ARG A 3 8.70 -27.65 -6.27
C ARG A 3 9.35 -26.37 -6.81
N LYS A 4 10.62 -26.46 -7.25
CA LYS A 4 11.32 -25.35 -7.93
C LYS A 4 10.52 -24.94 -9.18
N SER A 5 10.31 -23.64 -9.38
CA SER A 5 9.74 -23.08 -10.61
C SER A 5 10.53 -23.61 -11.82
N LYS A 6 9.83 -24.01 -12.89
CA LYS A 6 10.46 -24.43 -14.15
C LYS A 6 11.25 -23.30 -14.82
N LEU A 7 10.88 -22.05 -14.56
CA LEU A 7 11.46 -20.86 -15.17
C LEU A 7 12.24 -20.02 -14.16
N THR A 8 13.31 -19.38 -14.66
CA THR A 8 14.11 -18.38 -13.93
C THR A 8 13.38 -17.03 -13.86
N GLU A 9 13.80 -16.15 -12.95
CA GLU A 9 13.22 -14.80 -12.84
C GLU A 9 13.43 -13.97 -14.13
N GLU A 10 14.55 -14.15 -14.83
CA GLU A 10 14.78 -13.52 -16.14
C GLU A 10 13.79 -13.98 -17.22
N GLN A 11 13.45 -15.27 -17.23
CA GLN A 11 12.44 -15.80 -18.16
C GLN A 11 11.04 -15.26 -17.83
N TRP A 12 10.71 -15.13 -16.55
CA TRP A 12 9.46 -14.50 -16.13
C TRP A 12 9.40 -13.00 -16.50
N ALA A 13 10.53 -12.29 -16.41
CA ALA A 13 10.62 -10.90 -16.85
C ALA A 13 10.38 -10.76 -18.36
N ARG A 14 10.97 -11.66 -19.18
CA ARG A 14 10.72 -11.69 -20.64
C ARG A 14 9.27 -11.98 -21.00
N ILE A 15 8.63 -12.95 -20.31
CA ILE A 15 7.20 -13.22 -20.48
C ILE A 15 6.38 -11.97 -20.14
N LYS A 16 6.73 -11.25 -19.06
CA LYS A 16 6.05 -10.03 -18.65
C LYS A 16 6.15 -8.91 -19.69
N GLU A 17 7.35 -8.68 -20.23
CA GLU A 17 7.62 -7.69 -21.27
C GLU A 17 6.79 -7.97 -22.53
N ARG A 18 6.82 -9.20 -23.03
CA ARG A 18 6.07 -9.61 -24.24
C ARG A 18 4.54 -9.57 -24.03
N LEU A 19 4.06 -9.88 -22.83
CA LEU A 19 2.65 -9.68 -22.47
C LEU A 19 2.23 -8.20 -22.46
N LEU A 20 3.15 -7.29 -22.10
CA LEU A 20 2.90 -5.85 -22.16
C LEU A 20 2.84 -5.36 -23.60
N GLU A 21 3.69 -5.90 -24.48
CA GLU A 21 3.69 -5.66 -25.93
C GLU A 21 2.43 -6.18 -26.65
N GLY A 22 1.66 -7.05 -25.99
CA GLY A 22 0.36 -7.52 -26.47
C GLY A 22 0.35 -8.95 -27.00
N GLU A 23 1.44 -9.70 -26.82
CA GLU A 23 1.47 -11.12 -27.17
C GLU A 23 0.50 -11.95 -26.33
N SER A 24 -0.02 -13.03 -26.91
CA SER A 24 -0.97 -13.90 -26.21
C SER A 24 -0.25 -14.75 -25.15
N GLY A 25 -0.85 -14.85 -23.96
CA GLY A 25 -0.35 -15.71 -22.89
C GLY A 25 -0.25 -17.19 -23.30
N ARG A 26 -1.09 -17.63 -24.25
CA ARG A 26 -1.06 -18.97 -24.82
C ARG A 26 0.18 -19.22 -25.69
N ALA A 27 0.54 -18.29 -26.58
CA ALA A 27 1.77 -18.40 -27.37
C ALA A 27 3.02 -18.43 -26.48
N LEU A 28 3.05 -17.60 -25.44
CA LEU A 28 4.13 -17.59 -24.46
C LEU A 28 4.16 -18.86 -23.59
N ALA A 29 3.01 -19.47 -23.31
CA ALA A 29 2.93 -20.75 -22.59
C ALA A 29 3.58 -21.89 -23.40
N GLU A 30 3.29 -21.94 -24.70
CA GLU A 30 3.85 -22.92 -25.63
C GLU A 30 5.37 -22.74 -25.79
N GLU A 31 5.85 -21.50 -25.94
CA GLU A 31 7.28 -21.19 -26.12
C GLU A 31 8.11 -21.50 -24.86
N PHE A 32 7.62 -21.13 -23.69
CA PHE A 32 8.37 -21.29 -22.43
C PHE A 32 8.08 -22.61 -21.71
N GLY A 33 7.24 -23.49 -22.29
CA GLY A 33 6.95 -24.82 -21.75
C GLY A 33 6.26 -24.79 -20.37
N VAL A 34 5.42 -23.79 -20.14
CA VAL A 34 4.62 -23.59 -18.92
C VAL A 34 3.12 -23.58 -19.25
N SER A 35 2.26 -23.73 -18.23
CA SER A 35 0.83 -23.61 -18.46
C SER A 35 0.41 -22.13 -18.51
N GLU A 36 -0.59 -21.82 -19.35
CA GLU A 36 -1.20 -20.49 -19.41
C GLU A 36 -1.72 -20.05 -18.03
N THR A 37 -2.26 -20.98 -17.24
CA THR A 37 -2.70 -20.74 -15.86
C THR A 37 -1.55 -20.29 -14.95
N ALA A 38 -0.32 -20.81 -15.15
CA ALA A 38 0.83 -20.39 -14.37
C ALA A 38 1.26 -18.95 -14.74
N ILE A 39 1.21 -18.60 -16.03
CA ILE A 39 1.45 -17.23 -16.50
C ILE A 39 0.39 -16.28 -15.94
N ARG A 40 -0.89 -16.66 -16.02
CA ARG A 40 -2.01 -15.88 -15.47
C ARG A 40 -1.84 -15.63 -13.98
N LYS A 41 -1.57 -16.69 -13.21
CA LYS A 41 -1.43 -16.58 -11.75
C LYS A 41 -0.23 -15.71 -11.32
N LYS A 42 0.90 -15.78 -12.04
CA LYS A 42 2.13 -15.09 -11.63
C LYS A 42 2.25 -13.67 -12.18
N VAL A 43 1.76 -13.41 -13.39
CA VAL A 43 2.14 -12.19 -14.14
C VAL A 43 0.94 -11.42 -14.70
N SER A 44 -0.21 -12.05 -14.96
CA SER A 44 -1.29 -11.34 -15.67
C SER A 44 -1.94 -10.22 -14.85
N SER A 45 -2.07 -10.37 -13.52
CA SER A 45 -2.59 -9.29 -12.66
C SER A 45 -1.67 -8.06 -12.69
N GLN A 46 -0.37 -8.28 -12.51
CA GLN A 46 0.63 -7.22 -12.59
C GLN A 46 0.63 -6.55 -13.98
N VAL A 47 0.51 -7.33 -15.06
CA VAL A 47 0.43 -6.77 -16.42
C VAL A 47 -0.84 -5.93 -16.59
N SER A 48 -1.99 -6.37 -16.07
CA SER A 48 -3.22 -5.57 -16.13
C SER A 48 -3.11 -4.27 -15.33
N GLU A 49 -2.49 -4.29 -14.16
CA GLU A 49 -2.23 -3.09 -13.35
C GLU A 49 -1.29 -2.13 -14.07
N ILE A 50 -0.19 -2.64 -14.64
CA ILE A 50 0.75 -1.81 -15.41
C ILE A 50 0.06 -1.18 -16.61
N LYS A 51 -0.76 -1.93 -17.36
CA LYS A 51 -1.53 -1.38 -18.49
C LYS A 51 -2.53 -0.32 -18.02
N SER A 52 -3.20 -0.54 -16.89
CA SER A 52 -4.11 0.45 -16.29
C SER A 52 -3.39 1.76 -15.96
N VAL A 53 -2.25 1.68 -15.26
CA VAL A 53 -1.44 2.87 -14.93
C VAL A 53 -0.88 3.55 -16.18
N ALA A 54 -0.39 2.78 -17.15
CA ALA A 54 0.11 3.32 -18.42
C ALA A 54 -0.99 4.11 -19.17
N ASN A 55 -2.22 3.59 -19.19
CA ASN A 55 -3.38 4.29 -19.77
C ASN A 55 -3.73 5.58 -19.02
N GLN A 56 -3.64 5.59 -17.68
CA GLN A 56 -3.82 6.81 -16.89
C GLN A 56 -2.76 7.86 -17.22
N ILE A 57 -1.50 7.46 -17.35
CA ILE A 57 -0.40 8.35 -17.74
C ILE A 57 -0.66 8.93 -19.14
N ALA A 58 -1.01 8.09 -20.12
CA ALA A 58 -1.30 8.55 -21.48
C ALA A 58 -2.49 9.52 -21.53
N THR A 59 -3.55 9.23 -20.76
CA THR A 59 -4.73 10.09 -20.63
C THR A 59 -4.36 11.43 -20.00
N ALA A 60 -3.57 11.43 -18.92
CA ALA A 60 -3.10 12.63 -18.26
C ALA A 60 -2.21 13.48 -19.18
N GLN A 61 -1.30 12.86 -19.93
CA GLN A 61 -0.46 13.57 -20.91
C GLN A 61 -1.29 14.21 -22.02
N THR A 62 -2.30 13.50 -22.52
CA THR A 62 -3.23 14.02 -23.54
C THR A 62 -4.06 15.17 -22.98
N ALA A 63 -4.50 15.09 -21.72
CA ALA A 63 -5.20 16.18 -21.06
C ALA A 63 -4.29 17.40 -20.84
N LEU A 64 -3.03 17.16 -20.45
CA LEU A 64 -2.03 18.20 -20.26
C LEU A 64 -1.73 18.94 -21.56
N SER A 65 -1.53 18.24 -22.67
CA SER A 65 -1.22 18.86 -23.97
C SER A 65 -2.34 19.75 -24.52
N LYS A 66 -3.59 19.53 -24.09
CA LYS A 66 -4.75 20.38 -24.43
C LYS A 66 -4.77 21.71 -23.67
N LEU A 67 -3.99 21.86 -22.60
CA LEU A 67 -3.92 23.10 -21.83
C LEU A 67 -3.00 24.13 -22.53
N PRO A 68 -3.23 25.44 -22.33
CA PRO A 68 -2.26 26.47 -22.70
C PRO A 68 -0.89 26.22 -22.04
N ILE A 69 0.22 26.59 -22.70
CA ILE A 69 1.58 26.30 -22.23
C ILE A 69 1.82 26.79 -20.79
N SER A 70 1.34 27.98 -20.44
CA SER A 70 1.44 28.50 -19.07
C SER A 70 0.74 27.61 -18.04
N SER A 71 -0.46 27.12 -18.36
CA SER A 71 -1.23 26.20 -17.53
C SER A 71 -0.60 24.81 -17.45
N GLN A 72 0.11 24.35 -18.49
CA GLN A 72 0.87 23.09 -18.45
C GLN A 72 1.97 23.13 -17.38
N ILE A 73 2.74 24.22 -17.34
CA ILE A 73 3.79 24.42 -16.35
C ILE A 73 3.20 24.44 -14.93
N SER A 74 2.08 25.15 -14.74
CA SER A 74 1.39 25.18 -13.44
C SER A 74 0.89 23.80 -13.02
N ALA A 75 0.30 23.03 -13.93
CA ALA A 75 -0.19 21.67 -13.64
C ALA A 75 0.95 20.72 -13.26
N GLN A 76 2.06 20.74 -13.99
CA GLN A 76 3.25 19.94 -13.67
C GLN A 76 3.87 20.36 -12.33
N SER A 77 3.99 21.66 -12.06
CA SER A 77 4.50 22.18 -10.79
C SER A 77 3.62 21.75 -9.61
N LEU A 78 2.30 21.81 -9.77
CA LEU A 78 1.35 21.35 -8.76
C LEU A 78 1.49 19.85 -8.51
N ALA A 79 1.55 19.04 -9.57
CA ALA A 79 1.77 17.60 -9.44
C ALA A 79 3.07 17.28 -8.68
N GLN A 80 4.17 17.97 -9.01
CA GLN A 80 5.45 17.81 -8.30
C GLN A 80 5.35 18.21 -6.83
N ARG A 81 4.65 19.31 -6.52
CA ARG A 81 4.42 19.76 -5.14
C ARG A 81 3.59 18.73 -4.36
N LEU A 82 2.54 18.17 -4.95
CA LEU A 82 1.72 17.13 -4.32
C LEU A 82 2.55 15.87 -4.01
N MET A 83 3.39 15.42 -4.94
CA MET A 83 4.30 14.29 -4.70
C MET A 83 5.31 14.59 -3.60
N SER A 84 5.88 15.80 -3.58
CA SER A 84 6.81 16.24 -2.54
C SER A 84 6.14 16.28 -1.16
N ILE A 85 4.92 16.83 -1.06
CA ILE A 85 4.13 16.83 0.18
C ILE A 85 3.88 15.40 0.66
N SER A 86 3.50 14.50 -0.24
CA SER A 86 3.30 13.08 0.11
C SER A 86 4.57 12.44 0.68
N SER A 87 5.73 12.73 0.07
CA SER A 87 7.04 12.24 0.55
C SER A 87 7.36 12.80 1.94
N HIS A 88 7.21 14.11 2.13
CA HIS A 88 7.44 14.76 3.42
C HIS A 88 6.49 14.25 4.52
N LEU A 89 5.22 13.99 4.19
CA LEU A 89 4.27 13.39 5.14
C LEU A 89 4.68 11.98 5.54
N ALA A 90 5.17 11.16 4.60
CA ALA A 90 5.69 9.84 4.90
C ALA A 90 6.92 9.92 5.83
N SER A 91 7.89 10.79 5.53
CA SER A 91 9.04 11.00 6.40
C SER A 91 8.67 11.56 7.78
N ALA A 92 7.70 12.47 7.85
CA ALA A 92 7.19 12.99 9.11
C ALA A 92 6.50 11.90 9.93
N ALA A 93 5.76 10.98 9.29
CA ALA A 93 5.19 9.81 9.93
C ALA A 93 6.27 8.87 10.49
N ASP A 94 7.36 8.62 9.76
CA ASP A 94 8.48 7.80 10.24
C ASP A 94 9.12 8.43 11.49
N TYR A 95 9.43 9.73 11.45
CA TYR A 95 9.97 10.44 12.61
C TYR A 95 8.99 10.49 13.78
N GLY A 96 7.70 10.68 13.50
CA GLY A 96 6.64 10.67 14.50
C GLY A 96 6.50 9.31 15.18
N ALA A 97 6.50 8.22 14.42
CA ALA A 97 6.46 6.85 14.93
C ALA A 97 7.69 6.51 15.78
N ALA A 98 8.89 6.91 15.33
CA ALA A 98 10.12 6.72 16.11
C ALA A 98 10.09 7.52 17.43
N THR A 99 9.59 8.75 17.39
CA THR A 99 9.42 9.60 18.58
C THR A 99 8.39 9.00 19.53
N ALA A 100 7.24 8.56 19.01
CA ALA A 100 6.20 7.90 19.77
C ALA A 100 6.73 6.63 20.47
N HIS A 101 7.45 5.78 19.74
CA HIS A 101 8.08 4.59 20.31
C HIS A 101 9.04 4.93 21.45
N ARG A 102 9.91 5.93 21.25
CA ARG A 102 10.86 6.35 22.27
C ARG A 102 10.15 6.91 23.51
N LEU A 103 9.16 7.79 23.32
CA LEU A 103 8.38 8.38 24.43
C LEU A 103 7.61 7.31 25.21
N ALA A 104 7.00 6.35 24.52
CA ALA A 104 6.34 5.20 25.14
C ALA A 104 7.33 4.33 25.93
N GLY A 105 8.53 4.10 25.41
CA GLY A 105 9.60 3.39 26.13
C GLY A 105 10.03 4.11 27.41
N ILE A 106 10.18 5.44 27.36
CA ILE A 106 10.49 6.26 28.55
C ILE A 106 9.35 6.21 29.56
N ALA A 107 8.10 6.34 29.10
CA ALA A 107 6.92 6.24 29.95
C ALA A 107 6.88 4.86 30.64
N HIS A 108 7.14 3.78 29.92
CA HIS A 108 7.19 2.43 30.47
C HIS A 108 8.27 2.28 31.55
N MET A 109 9.47 2.83 31.33
CA MET A 109 10.51 2.82 32.36
C MET A 109 10.08 3.60 33.62
N LYS A 110 9.37 4.72 33.45
CA LYS A 110 8.87 5.52 34.57
C LYS A 110 7.78 4.83 35.39
N VAL A 111 6.98 3.97 34.78
CA VAL A 111 5.98 3.17 35.52
C VAL A 111 6.65 2.30 36.59
N ALA A 112 7.87 1.80 36.36
CA ALA A 112 8.59 0.99 37.34
C ALA A 112 9.02 1.76 38.61
N GLU A 113 8.94 3.08 38.61
CA GLU A 113 9.24 3.94 39.77
C GLU A 113 8.01 4.16 40.68
N ILE A 114 6.84 3.61 40.33
CA ILE A 114 5.60 3.74 41.11
C ILE A 114 5.61 2.69 42.23
N ASP A 115 5.25 3.10 43.45
CA ASP A 115 5.02 2.15 44.55
C ASP A 115 3.65 1.48 44.36
N ASP A 116 3.65 0.23 43.89
CA ASP A 116 2.43 -0.56 43.67
C ASP A 116 1.62 -0.82 44.96
N SER A 117 2.27 -0.78 46.13
CA SER A 117 1.61 -0.98 47.42
C SER A 117 0.97 0.30 47.98
N ALA A 118 1.47 1.47 47.55
CA ALA A 118 0.94 2.79 47.91
C ALA A 118 1.05 3.80 46.74
N PRO A 119 0.28 3.60 45.64
CA PRO A 119 0.46 4.35 44.39
C PRO A 119 0.00 5.81 44.44
N LEU A 120 -0.65 6.21 45.55
CA LEU A 120 -1.16 7.57 45.77
C LEU A 120 -0.27 8.40 46.70
N THR A 121 0.94 7.93 47.00
CA THR A 121 1.99 8.76 47.61
C THR A 121 2.31 9.94 46.71
N GLU A 122 2.74 11.06 47.30
CA GLU A 122 3.03 12.28 46.55
C GLU A 122 4.04 12.05 45.41
N GLU A 123 5.08 11.24 45.67
CA GLU A 123 6.07 10.83 44.68
C GLU A 123 5.48 9.97 43.55
N SER A 124 4.71 8.93 43.87
CA SER A 124 4.05 8.08 42.87
C SER A 124 3.06 8.85 42.00
N VAL A 125 2.35 9.82 42.58
CA VAL A 125 1.43 10.71 41.85
C VAL A 125 2.19 11.61 40.87
N GLN A 126 3.37 12.10 41.23
CA GLN A 126 4.21 12.87 40.29
C GLN A 126 4.71 11.99 39.13
N THR A 127 5.13 10.76 39.42
CA THR A 127 5.52 9.79 38.39
C THR A 127 4.36 9.47 37.44
N LEU A 128 3.16 9.23 37.98
CA LEU A 128 1.94 9.00 37.19
C LEU A 128 1.61 10.18 36.25
N LYS A 129 1.78 11.42 36.72
CA LYS A 129 1.60 12.62 35.87
C LYS A 129 2.63 12.65 34.73
N GLY A 130 3.88 12.34 35.02
CA GLY A 130 4.95 12.25 34.00
C GLY A 130 4.65 11.20 32.94
N VAL A 131 4.23 10.00 33.36
CA VAL A 131 3.78 8.92 32.46
C VAL A 131 2.63 9.39 31.58
N ALA A 132 1.60 10.02 32.17
CA ALA A 132 0.44 10.51 31.41
C ALA A 132 0.83 11.55 30.34
N VAL A 133 1.74 12.46 30.64
CA VAL A 133 2.26 13.45 29.67
C VAL A 133 3.04 12.75 28.55
N LEU A 134 3.97 11.85 28.89
CA LEU A 134 4.77 11.13 27.90
C LEU A 134 3.90 10.26 26.99
N SER A 135 2.90 9.57 27.53
CA SER A 135 1.95 8.77 26.76
C SER A 135 1.10 9.65 25.83
N ARG A 136 0.66 10.83 26.28
CA ARG A 136 -0.06 11.78 25.41
C ARG A 136 0.81 12.26 24.27
N MET A 137 2.04 12.72 24.57
CA MET A 137 2.98 13.17 23.55
C MET A 137 3.36 12.06 22.57
N ALA A 138 3.46 10.81 23.05
CA ALA A 138 3.68 9.66 22.18
C ALA A 138 2.51 9.46 21.20
N ASN A 139 1.27 9.57 21.68
CA ASN A 139 0.07 9.45 20.84
C ASN A 139 0.00 10.58 19.80
N GLU A 140 0.25 11.82 20.20
CA GLU A 140 0.30 12.99 19.31
C GLU A 140 1.39 12.83 18.23
N ALA A 141 2.59 12.38 18.61
CA ALA A 141 3.68 12.11 17.67
C ALA A 141 3.32 11.01 16.65
N SER A 142 2.47 10.05 17.04
CA SER A 142 2.04 8.95 16.16
C SER A 142 0.92 9.32 15.18
N GLU A 143 0.27 10.48 15.34
CA GLU A 143 -0.99 10.80 14.67
C GLU A 143 -0.86 10.78 13.13
N ILE A 144 0.20 11.38 12.58
CA ILE A 144 0.45 11.42 11.14
C ILE A 144 0.60 9.98 10.60
N GLY A 145 1.39 9.14 11.27
CA GLY A 145 1.60 7.76 10.85
C GLY A 145 0.33 6.91 10.93
N VAL A 146 -0.44 7.03 12.02
CA VAL A 146 -1.71 6.33 12.19
C VAL A 146 -2.71 6.73 11.12
N ASN A 147 -2.79 8.02 10.79
CA ASN A 147 -3.71 8.52 9.76
C ASN A 147 -3.31 8.05 8.35
N LEU A 148 -2.01 7.94 8.05
CA LEU A 148 -1.54 7.31 6.80
C LEU A 148 -1.88 5.82 6.72
N LEU A 149 -1.73 5.07 7.82
CA LEU A 149 -2.13 3.65 7.88
C LEU A 149 -3.63 3.47 7.65
N LYS A 150 -4.46 4.33 8.27
CA LYS A 150 -5.92 4.34 8.04
C LYS A 150 -6.25 4.63 6.58
N ALA A 151 -5.66 5.66 6.00
CA ALA A 151 -5.89 6.04 4.59
C ALA A 151 -5.53 4.93 3.59
N ASN A 152 -4.57 4.06 3.93
CA ASN A 152 -4.21 2.90 3.11
C ASN A 152 -5.08 1.66 3.38
N LYS A 153 -5.64 1.52 4.59
CA LYS A 153 -6.52 0.40 4.95
C LYS A 153 -7.84 0.43 4.16
N ASP A 154 -8.39 1.62 3.93
CA ASP A 154 -9.65 1.78 3.19
C ASP A 154 -9.50 1.45 1.69
N LYS A 155 -8.27 1.55 1.13
CA LYS A 155 -7.98 1.18 -0.27
C LYS A 155 -7.77 -0.32 -0.48
N ALA A 156 -7.48 -1.08 0.58
CA ALA A 156 -7.19 -2.51 0.47
C ALA A 156 -8.44 -3.40 0.44
N LEU A 157 -9.64 -2.81 0.59
CA LEU A 157 -10.91 -3.54 0.63
C LEU A 157 -11.77 -3.41 -0.64
N ASP A 158 -11.30 -2.66 -1.64
CA ASP A 158 -11.87 -2.73 -3.00
C ASP A 158 -11.34 -3.99 -3.72
N GLU A 159 -11.52 -5.17 -3.13
CA GLU A 159 -11.47 -6.40 -3.91
C GLU A 159 -12.65 -6.33 -4.91
N PRO A 160 -12.43 -6.56 -6.21
CA PRO A 160 -13.56 -6.64 -7.14
C PRO A 160 -14.49 -7.72 -6.61
N GLU A 161 -15.76 -7.35 -6.36
CA GLU A 161 -16.79 -8.31 -5.96
C GLU A 161 -16.65 -9.54 -6.85
N LYS A 162 -16.22 -10.66 -6.25
CA LYS A 162 -16.23 -11.93 -6.97
C LYS A 162 -17.68 -12.10 -7.41
N PRO A 163 -17.97 -12.26 -8.70
CA PRO A 163 -19.34 -12.46 -9.14
C PRO A 163 -19.88 -13.62 -8.31
N THR A 164 -20.88 -13.33 -7.49
CA THR A 164 -21.58 -14.33 -6.70
C THR A 164 -22.19 -15.28 -7.70
N MET A 165 -21.57 -16.46 -7.86
CA MET A 165 -22.14 -17.51 -8.70
C MET A 165 -23.54 -17.78 -8.16
N THR A 166 -24.53 -17.47 -8.98
CA THR A 166 -25.92 -17.75 -8.66
C THR A 166 -26.17 -19.23 -8.86
N LEU A 167 -27.22 -19.76 -8.23
CA LEU A 167 -27.62 -21.17 -8.41
C LEU A 167 -27.84 -21.53 -9.89
N ASP A 168 -28.21 -20.56 -10.72
CA ASP A 168 -28.40 -20.72 -12.17
C ASP A 168 -27.09 -20.94 -12.94
N ASP A 169 -25.97 -20.42 -12.43
CA ASP A 169 -24.63 -20.65 -13.00
C ASP A 169 -24.14 -22.09 -12.75
N PHE A 170 -24.67 -22.74 -11.71
CA PHE A 170 -24.31 -24.11 -11.33
C PHE A 170 -25.11 -25.18 -12.08
N TYR A 171 -26.36 -24.88 -12.43
CA TYR A 171 -27.26 -25.81 -13.12
C TYR A 171 -27.44 -25.56 -14.62
N GLY A 172 -26.66 -24.65 -15.21
CA GLY A 172 -26.65 -24.41 -16.65
C GLY A 172 -28.00 -23.92 -17.15
N GLY A 173 -28.46 -22.79 -16.62
CA GLY A 173 -29.78 -22.21 -16.88
C GLY A 173 -30.27 -22.41 -18.32
N SER A 174 -31.29 -23.26 -18.48
CA SER A 174 -32.05 -23.37 -19.71
C SER A 174 -32.85 -22.08 -19.87
N LYS A 175 -32.43 -21.21 -20.78
CA LYS A 175 -33.30 -20.12 -21.23
C LYS A 175 -34.50 -20.72 -22.01
N PRO A 176 -35.73 -20.25 -21.77
CA PRO A 176 -36.83 -20.47 -22.71
C PRO A 176 -36.59 -19.74 -24.04
#